data_AF-A0A0Y6IGM6-F1
#
_entry.id   AF-A0A0Y6IGM6-F1
#
_cell.length_a   1.000
_cell.length_b   1.000
_cell.length_c   1.000
_cell.angle_alpha   90.00
_cell.angle_beta   90.00
_cell.angle_gamma   90.00
#
_symmetry.space_group_name_H-M   'P 1'
#
loop_
_entity.id
_entity.type
_entity.pdbx_description
1 polymer ?
#
loop_
_entity_poly.entity_id
_entity_poly.type
_entity_poly.pdbx_seq_one_letter_code
_entity_poly.pdbx_strand_id
1 'polypeptide(L)'
;MNKNERDFFYISNSDLDKLSESYPDRPLSYVFYCYLKETGLLKNFSMDKCHNFFNRINFNESCFEIKFKDDSFFIIGNGKIDVSDSNNFFSVSFEC
;
A
#
# COMPACT_ATOMS: atom_id res chain seq x y z
N MET A 1 -25.73 -5.82 -12.37
CA MET A 1 -24.81 -4.70 -12.09
C MET A 1 -23.41 -5.28 -12.09
N ASN A 2 -22.58 -4.93 -13.09
CA ASN A 2 -21.16 -5.28 -13.06
C ASN A 2 -20.54 -4.49 -11.91
N LYS A 3 -20.13 -5.19 -10.84
CA LYS A 3 -19.35 -4.58 -9.77
C LYS A 3 -17.99 -4.20 -10.35
N ASN A 4 -17.59 -2.96 -10.16
CA ASN A 4 -16.31 -2.46 -10.65
C ASN A 4 -15.22 -2.99 -9.73
N GLU A 5 -14.03 -3.35 -10.25
CA GLU A 5 -12.92 -3.80 -9.38
C GLU A 5 -12.56 -2.77 -8.30
N ARG A 6 -12.77 -1.49 -8.59
CA ARG A 6 -12.59 -0.37 -7.65
C ARG A 6 -13.51 -0.40 -6.42
N ASP A 7 -14.58 -1.19 -6.48
CA ASP A 7 -15.47 -1.42 -5.34
C ASP A 7 -14.79 -2.32 -4.29
N PHE A 8 -13.78 -3.10 -4.70
CA PHE A 8 -13.10 -4.09 -3.86
C PHE A 8 -11.60 -3.80 -3.67
N PHE A 9 -10.96 -3.13 -4.62
CA PHE A 9 -9.53 -2.91 -4.61
C PHE A 9 -9.18 -1.45 -4.88
N TYR A 10 -8.15 -0.94 -4.22
CA TYR A 10 -7.57 0.35 -4.60
C TYR A 10 -6.93 0.31 -5.98
N ILE A 11 -6.15 -0.74 -6.25
CA ILE A 11 -5.44 -0.97 -7.50
C ILE A 11 -5.28 -2.48 -7.69
N SER A 12 -5.44 -2.96 -8.92
CA SER A 12 -5.17 -4.37 -9.24
C SER A 12 -3.66 -4.65 -9.19
N ASN A 13 -3.25 -5.91 -9.01
CA ASN A 13 -1.82 -6.27 -9.08
C ASN A 13 -1.20 -5.90 -10.45
N SER A 14 -1.95 -6.10 -11.54
CA SER A 14 -1.49 -5.75 -12.90
C SER A 14 -1.35 -4.25 -13.14
N ASP A 15 -2.23 -3.43 -12.56
CA ASP A 15 -2.11 -1.97 -12.71
C ASP A 15 -0.99 -1.41 -11.84
N LEU A 16 -0.75 -2.01 -10.66
CA LEU A 16 0.41 -1.67 -9.83
C LEU A 16 1.72 -2.02 -10.54
N ASP A 17 1.78 -3.17 -11.22
CA ASP A 17 2.93 -3.56 -12.04
C ASP A 17 3.22 -2.56 -13.15
N LYS A 18 2.19 -2.14 -13.90
CA LYS A 18 2.35 -1.11 -14.94
C LYS A 18 2.79 0.22 -14.34
N LEU A 19 2.23 0.62 -13.20
CA LEU A 19 2.60 1.86 -12.53
C LEU A 19 4.07 1.83 -12.07
N SER A 20 4.56 0.67 -11.66
CA SER A 20 5.95 0.49 -11.20
C SER A 20 6.99 0.85 -12.27
N GLU A 21 6.64 0.78 -13.55
CA GLU A 21 7.52 1.18 -14.66
C GLU A 21 7.91 2.67 -14.61
N SER A 22 7.10 3.52 -13.94
CA SER A 22 7.39 4.94 -13.73
C SER A 22 8.29 5.22 -12.51
N TYR A 23 8.56 4.20 -11.70
CA TYR A 23 9.33 4.30 -10.45
C TYR A 23 10.49 3.30 -10.45
N PRO A 24 11.48 3.48 -11.35
CA PRO A 24 12.62 2.57 -11.41
C PRO A 24 13.33 2.50 -10.06
N ASP A 25 13.78 1.30 -9.70
CA ASP A 25 14.52 1.00 -8.46
C ASP A 25 13.74 1.23 -7.15
N ARG A 26 12.41 1.38 -7.21
CA ARG A 26 11.56 1.48 -6.03
C ARG A 26 10.75 0.20 -5.82
N PRO A 27 10.56 -0.24 -4.56
CA PRO A 27 9.71 -1.39 -4.28
C PRO A 27 8.24 -1.09 -4.55
N LEU A 28 7.44 -2.12 -4.82
CA LEU A 28 6.00 -2.03 -5.08
C LEU A 28 5.24 -1.39 -3.92
N SER A 29 5.66 -1.61 -2.68
CA SER A 29 5.11 -0.93 -1.50
C SER A 29 5.28 0.60 -1.56
N TYR A 30 6.39 1.09 -2.11
CA TYR A 30 6.61 2.52 -2.33
C TYR A 30 5.73 3.05 -3.45
N VAL A 31 5.62 2.31 -4.56
CA VAL A 31 4.74 2.65 -5.68
C VAL A 31 3.28 2.71 -5.22
N PHE A 32 2.86 1.77 -4.38
CA PHE A 32 1.53 1.75 -3.77
C PHE A 32 1.29 2.96 -2.85
N TYR A 33 2.27 3.33 -2.02
CA TYR A 33 2.21 4.55 -1.22
C TYR A 33 2.04 5.80 -2.10
N CYS A 34 2.87 5.96 -3.14
CA CYS A 34 2.79 7.07 -4.08
C CYS A 34 1.42 7.13 -4.76
N TYR A 35 0.90 5.99 -5.24
CA TYR A 35 -0.43 5.89 -5.81
C TYR A 35 -1.52 6.41 -4.86
N LEU A 36 -1.55 5.91 -3.62
CA LEU A 36 -2.54 6.33 -2.63
C LEU A 36 -2.44 7.83 -2.30
N LYS A 37 -1.22 8.36 -2.22
CA LYS A 37 -0.96 9.77 -1.93
C LYS A 37 -1.41 10.67 -3.08
N GLU A 38 -0.97 10.39 -4.30
CA GLU A 38 -1.21 11.21 -5.49
C GLU A 38 -2.68 11.23 -5.89
N THR A 39 -3.39 10.13 -5.68
CA THR A 39 -4.85 10.03 -5.93
C THR A 39 -5.69 10.58 -4.77
N GLY A 40 -5.07 10.96 -3.64
CA GLY A 40 -5.76 11.39 -2.43
C GLY A 40 -6.48 10.29 -1.65
N LEU A 41 -6.37 9.03 -2.10
CA LEU A 41 -6.98 7.87 -1.46
C LEU A 41 -6.45 7.61 -0.05
N LEU A 42 -5.22 8.05 0.24
CA LEU A 42 -4.61 7.91 1.55
C LEU A 42 -5.44 8.56 2.68
N LYS A 43 -6.14 9.66 2.40
CA LYS A 43 -6.99 10.36 3.38
C LYS A 43 -8.19 9.54 3.83
N ASN A 44 -8.66 8.63 2.97
CA ASN A 44 -9.80 7.76 3.22
C ASN A 44 -9.37 6.29 3.05
N PHE A 45 -8.20 5.97 3.59
CA PHE A 45 -7.67 4.62 3.53
C PHE A 45 -8.59 3.63 4.28
N SER A 46 -8.81 2.46 3.69
CA SER A 46 -9.73 1.42 4.13
C SER A 46 -9.09 0.07 3.82
N MET A 47 -8.87 -0.72 4.87
CA MET A 47 -8.23 -2.03 4.77
C MET A 47 -9.06 -3.02 3.92
N ASP A 48 -10.38 -2.84 3.89
CA ASP A 48 -11.32 -3.65 3.09
C ASP A 48 -11.10 -3.48 1.58
N LYS A 49 -10.25 -2.53 1.15
CA LYS A 49 -9.89 -2.34 -0.26
C LYS A 49 -8.53 -2.94 -0.63
N CYS A 50 -7.95 -3.76 0.23
CA CYS A 50 -6.65 -4.39 0.04
C CYS A 50 -6.73 -5.92 -0.10
N HIS A 51 -7.93 -6.46 -0.38
CA HIS A 51 -8.18 -7.91 -0.46
C HIS A 51 -7.39 -8.65 -1.55
N ASN A 52 -6.84 -7.95 -2.55
CA ASN A 52 -6.02 -8.52 -3.61
C ASN A 52 -4.53 -8.68 -3.24
N PHE A 53 -4.13 -8.25 -2.04
CA PHE A 53 -2.77 -8.39 -1.53
C PHE A 53 -2.72 -9.36 -0.34
N PHE A 54 -1.53 -9.90 -0.06
CA PHE A 54 -1.29 -10.59 1.21
C PHE A 54 -1.23 -9.54 2.32
N ASN A 55 -2.18 -9.56 3.25
CA ASN A 55 -2.28 -8.57 4.31
C ASN A 55 -2.55 -9.20 5.68
N ARG A 56 -2.17 -8.48 6.75
CA ARG A 56 -2.43 -8.88 8.13
C ARG A 56 -2.66 -7.65 9.03
N ILE A 57 -3.42 -7.84 10.09
CA ILE A 57 -3.52 -6.88 11.19
C ILE A 57 -2.56 -7.33 12.29
N ASN A 58 -1.63 -6.46 12.66
CA ASN A 58 -0.75 -6.68 13.80
C ASN A 58 -1.29 -5.92 15.00
N PHE A 59 -1.97 -6.65 15.89
CA PHE A 59 -2.63 -6.07 17.07
C PHE A 59 -1.63 -5.54 18.11
N ASN A 60 -0.42 -6.09 18.18
CA ASN A 60 0.59 -5.62 19.14
C ASN A 60 1.09 -4.24 18.76
N GLU A 61 1.31 -4.02 17.47
CA GLU A 61 1.75 -2.74 16.94
C GLU A 61 0.58 -1.86 16.47
N SER A 62 -0.67 -2.29 16.62
CA SER A 62 -1.86 -1.56 16.15
C SER A 62 -1.75 -1.06 14.70
N CYS A 63 -1.18 -1.88 13.83
CA CYS A 63 -0.93 -1.53 12.43
C CYS A 63 -1.50 -2.56 11.45
N PHE A 64 -1.75 -2.09 10.23
CA PHE A 64 -2.11 -2.91 9.08
C PHE A 64 -0.91 -3.06 8.16
N GLU A 65 -0.62 -4.29 7.78
CA GLU A 65 0.54 -4.62 6.97
C GLU A 65 0.11 -5.29 5.67
N ILE A 66 0.72 -4.85 4.56
CA ILE A 66 0.55 -5.43 3.22
C ILE A 66 1.92 -5.89 2.73
N LYS A 67 2.03 -7.16 2.36
CA LYS A 67 3.22 -7.72 1.71
C LYS A 67 2.99 -7.83 0.21
N PHE A 68 3.92 -7.29 -0.57
CA PHE A 68 3.90 -7.33 -2.02
C PHE A 68 4.75 -8.49 -2.56
N LYS A 69 4.59 -8.79 -3.85
CA LYS A 69 5.27 -9.92 -4.52
C LYS A 69 6.79 -9.75 -4.66
N ASP A 70 7.30 -8.54 -4.49
CA ASP A 70 8.72 -8.21 -4.45
C ASP A 70 9.30 -8.25 -3.03
N ASP A 71 8.58 -8.90 -2.11
CA ASP A 71 8.88 -9.02 -0.68
C ASP A 71 8.92 -7.68 0.09
N SER A 72 8.47 -6.60 -0.53
CA SER A 72 8.36 -5.31 0.14
C SER A 72 7.07 -5.20 0.97
N PHE A 73 7.09 -4.32 1.97
CA PHE A 73 6.03 -4.11 2.93
C PHE A 73 5.53 -2.67 2.93
N PHE A 74 4.21 -2.52 2.92
CA PHE A 74 3.53 -1.27 3.27
C PHE A 74 2.86 -1.47 4.63
N ILE A 75 3.18 -0.63 5.60
CA ILE A 75 2.65 -0.69 6.96
C ILE A 75 2.02 0.65 7.28
N ILE A 76 0.76 0.65 7.72
CA ILE A 76 0.04 1.86 8.14
C ILE A 76 -0.58 1.67 9.52
N GLY A 77 -0.34 2.63 10.41
CA GLY A 77 -0.83 2.58 11.78
C GLY A 77 -0.04 3.53 12.68
N ASN A 78 -0.52 3.79 13.89
CA ASN A 78 0.16 4.63 14.89
C ASN A 78 0.64 5.99 14.37
N GLY A 79 -0.13 6.64 13.49
CA GLY A 79 0.23 7.96 12.94
C GLY A 79 1.42 7.93 11.96
N LYS A 80 1.79 6.77 11.41
CA LYS A 80 2.85 6.65 10.41
C LYS A 80 2.55 5.63 9.32
N ILE A 81 3.26 5.79 8.22
CA ILE A 81 3.38 4.83 7.13
C ILE A 81 4.84 4.45 7.03
N ASP A 82 5.12 3.15 7.08
CA ASP A 82 6.43 2.59 6.80
C ASP A 82 6.37 1.79 5.50
N VAL A 83 7.38 1.99 4.66
CA VAL A 83 7.57 1.30 3.39
C VAL A 83 8.97 0.72 3.41
N SER A 84 9.10 -0.59 3.20
CA SER A 84 10.41 -1.25 3.28
C SER A 84 10.57 -2.42 2.33
N ASP A 85 11.76 -2.60 1.79
CA ASP A 85 12.23 -3.86 1.21
C ASP A 85 13.55 -4.30 1.90
N SER A 86 14.26 -5.29 1.34
CA SER A 86 15.53 -5.79 1.90
C SER A 86 16.68 -4.77 1.91
N ASN A 87 16.60 -3.70 1.12
CA ASN A 87 17.65 -2.71 0.90
C ASN A 87 17.22 -1.26 1.18
N ASN A 88 15.91 -0.99 1.25
CA ASN A 88 15.31 0.34 1.31
C ASN A 88 14.34 0.44 2.48
N PHE A 89 14.36 1.59 3.15
CA PHE A 89 13.39 1.95 4.18
C PHE A 89 12.97 3.41 4.01
N PHE A 90 11.66 3.65 4.05
CA PHE A 90 11.03 4.96 3.98
C PHE A 90 9.92 5.04 5.02
N SER A 91 9.88 6.13 5.78
CA SER A 91 8.88 6.36 6.81
C SER A 91 8.32 7.77 6.72
N VAL A 92 7.01 7.90 6.84
CA VAL A 92 6.31 9.19 6.89
C VAL A 92 5.35 9.18 8.06
N SER A 93 5.53 10.13 8.97
CA SER A 93 4.54 10.44 9.99
C SER A 93 3.45 11.34 9.42
N PHE A 94 2.22 11.15 9.88
CA PHE A 94 1.11 12.03 9.59
C PHE A 94 0.44 12.40 10.91
N GLU A 95 0.19 13.70 11.10
CA GLU A 95 -0.63 14.18 12.20
C GLU A 95 -2.10 13.86 11.88
N CYS A 96 -2.81 13.25 12.83
CA CYS A 96 -4.25 13.02 12.74
C CYS A 96 -5.03 14.31 13.00
#